data_AF-A0A1V5KDF6-F1
#
_entry.id   AF-A0A1V5KDF6-F1
#
_cell.length_a   1.000
_cell.length_b   1.000
_cell.length_c   1.000
_cell.angle_alpha   90.00
_cell.angle_beta   90.00
_cell.angle_gamma   90.00
#
_symmetry.space_group_name_H-M   'P 1'
#
loop_
_entity.id
_entity.type
_entity.pdbx_description
1 polymer ?
#
loop_
_entity_poly.entity_id
_entity_poly.type
_entity_poly.pdbx_seq_one_letter_code
_entity_poly.pdbx_strand_id
1 'polypeptide(L)'
;MGGELRPELQETLWNDPSCSYTHPTEQHIQTWNEAVGLTHASWMLVSHAFWPGYSGDAKTRALEGSRKLGYALQIDSWMAETDPDTGTTPISVKIKNVGVAPFYYKWDLELGLFSMGSEPIILPTDWDIRSVIDSNPVTFIYQGDIGDLPDGTITLAVRMKNPLPNGDPVVFANANPDPPAPGWQRIGTYNRTPVISPIANHSVSAGQTIQIKVTATDLDGNTPAFSATSE
;
A
#
# COMPACT_ATOMS: atom_id res chain seq x y z
N MET A 1 6.19 -5.07 -21.40
CA MET A 1 7.23 -5.79 -22.17
C MET A 1 7.01 -7.28 -21.95
N GLY A 2 7.10 -8.12 -22.98
CA GLY A 2 6.92 -9.56 -22.79
C GLY A 2 7.35 -10.36 -24.01
N GLY A 3 7.11 -11.66 -23.97
CA GLY A 3 7.51 -12.57 -25.03
C GLY A 3 7.13 -14.00 -24.69
N GLU A 4 7.88 -14.95 -25.22
CA GLU A 4 7.69 -16.38 -25.01
C GLU A 4 8.97 -16.99 -24.44
N LEU A 5 8.83 -17.87 -23.45
CA LEU A 5 9.95 -18.70 -23.00
C LEU A 5 10.31 -19.64 -24.16
N ARG A 6 11.59 -19.71 -24.53
CA ARG A 6 12.10 -20.55 -25.62
C ARG A 6 11.40 -21.92 -25.63
N PRO A 7 10.78 -22.35 -26.76
CA PRO A 7 9.95 -23.55 -26.82
C PRO A 7 10.59 -24.79 -26.21
N GLU A 8 11.87 -25.00 -26.46
CA GLU A 8 12.68 -26.12 -25.96
C GLU A 8 12.91 -26.12 -24.43
N LEU A 9 12.71 -24.98 -23.76
CA LEU A 9 12.86 -24.83 -22.31
C LEU A 9 11.53 -24.92 -21.57
N GLN A 10 10.40 -24.78 -22.26
CA GLN A 10 9.09 -24.70 -21.60
C GLN A 10 8.76 -25.96 -20.79
N GLU A 11 9.21 -27.13 -21.19
CA GLU A 11 8.98 -28.37 -20.42
C GLU A 11 9.96 -28.53 -19.25
N THR A 12 11.24 -28.19 -19.45
CA THR A 12 12.33 -28.68 -18.60
C THR A 12 12.91 -27.65 -17.64
N LEU A 13 12.75 -26.34 -17.92
CA LEU A 13 13.36 -25.27 -17.10
C LEU A 13 13.05 -25.43 -15.61
N TRP A 14 11.80 -25.75 -15.29
CA TRP A 14 11.34 -25.84 -13.91
C TRP A 14 11.68 -27.18 -13.26
N ASN A 15 12.24 -28.14 -13.98
CA ASN A 15 12.72 -29.39 -13.36
C ASN A 15 14.05 -29.18 -12.64
N ASP A 16 14.84 -28.19 -13.07
CA ASP A 16 16.07 -27.79 -12.41
C ASP A 16 15.77 -26.92 -11.17
N PRO A 17 16.29 -27.27 -9.97
CA PRO A 17 16.13 -26.44 -8.77
C PRO A 17 16.64 -25.00 -8.92
N SER A 18 17.64 -24.77 -9.77
CA SER A 18 18.20 -23.45 -10.08
C SER A 18 17.40 -22.68 -11.14
N CYS A 19 16.42 -23.33 -11.79
CA CYS A 19 15.67 -22.78 -12.92
C CYS A 19 16.61 -22.17 -13.97
N SER A 20 17.65 -22.93 -14.34
CA SER A 20 18.73 -22.46 -15.21
C SER A 20 18.80 -23.23 -16.53
N TYR A 21 19.46 -22.60 -17.50
CA TYR A 21 19.75 -23.14 -18.82
C TYR A 21 21.21 -22.87 -19.16
N THR A 22 21.95 -23.91 -19.51
CA THR A 22 23.32 -23.80 -20.01
C THR A 22 23.30 -23.85 -21.53
N HIS A 23 23.80 -22.80 -22.19
CA HIS A 23 23.87 -22.78 -23.65
C HIS A 23 24.85 -23.86 -24.14
N PRO A 24 24.45 -24.72 -25.08
CA PRO A 24 25.24 -25.90 -25.47
C PRO A 24 26.60 -25.55 -26.09
N THR A 25 26.76 -24.34 -26.64
CA THR A 25 28.01 -23.92 -27.31
C THR A 25 28.73 -22.75 -26.64
N GLU A 26 28.07 -21.99 -25.76
CA GLU A 26 28.63 -20.73 -25.23
C GLU A 26 29.08 -20.85 -23.77
N GLN A 27 28.87 -22.01 -23.12
CA GLN A 27 29.22 -22.25 -21.72
C GLN A 27 28.67 -21.21 -20.71
N HIS A 28 27.68 -20.41 -21.12
CA HIS A 28 26.98 -19.47 -20.25
C HIS A 28 25.75 -20.14 -19.64
N ILE A 29 25.59 -19.96 -18.32
CA ILE A 29 24.41 -20.35 -17.56
C ILE A 29 23.52 -19.13 -17.45
N GLN A 30 22.25 -19.25 -17.85
CA GLN A 30 21.22 -18.23 -17.66
C GLN A 30 20.18 -18.76 -16.68
N THR A 31 19.86 -17.99 -15.65
CA THR A 31 18.77 -18.33 -14.71
C THR A 31 17.51 -17.56 -15.05
N TRP A 32 16.34 -18.12 -14.75
CA TRP A 32 15.06 -17.41 -14.89
C TRP A 32 15.07 -16.05 -14.20
N ASN A 33 15.56 -16.01 -12.95
CA ASN A 33 15.56 -14.79 -12.15
C ASN A 33 16.44 -13.70 -12.74
N GLU A 34 17.63 -14.06 -13.23
CA GLU A 34 18.54 -13.11 -13.87
C GLU A 34 17.97 -12.60 -15.19
N ALA A 35 17.46 -13.49 -16.05
CA ALA A 35 16.87 -13.11 -17.33
C ALA A 35 15.66 -12.18 -17.16
N VAL A 36 14.75 -12.51 -16.23
CA VAL A 36 13.58 -11.68 -15.94
C VAL A 36 13.99 -10.35 -15.30
N GLY A 37 14.99 -10.35 -14.42
CA GLY A 37 15.52 -9.13 -13.80
C GLY A 37 16.15 -8.18 -14.82
N LEU A 38 16.91 -8.69 -15.79
CA LEU A 38 17.52 -7.88 -16.85
C LEU A 38 16.52 -7.34 -17.87
N THR A 39 15.49 -8.12 -18.19
CA THR A 39 14.53 -7.78 -19.24
C THR A 39 13.33 -6.98 -18.72
N HIS A 40 13.11 -6.96 -17.39
CA HIS A 40 11.92 -6.38 -16.76
C HIS A 40 10.63 -6.91 -17.41
N ALA A 41 10.60 -8.22 -17.68
CA ALA A 41 9.47 -8.85 -18.37
C ALA A 41 8.19 -8.74 -17.53
N SER A 42 7.15 -8.14 -18.13
CA SER A 42 5.86 -7.96 -17.47
C SER A 42 4.91 -9.16 -17.65
N TRP A 43 5.18 -10.00 -18.65
CA TRP A 43 4.51 -11.27 -18.88
C TRP A 43 5.38 -12.17 -19.76
N MET A 44 5.18 -13.48 -19.68
CA MET A 44 5.84 -14.47 -20.53
C MET A 44 4.83 -15.56 -20.93
N LEU A 45 4.78 -15.89 -22.21
CA LEU A 45 4.07 -17.08 -22.69
C LEU A 45 4.87 -18.32 -22.35
N VAL A 46 4.20 -19.28 -21.71
CA VAL A 46 4.73 -20.62 -21.44
C VAL A 46 3.60 -21.62 -21.69
N SER A 47 3.47 -22.10 -22.92
CA SER A 47 2.39 -23.00 -23.33
C SER A 47 2.35 -24.26 -22.46
N HIS A 48 3.52 -24.82 -22.13
CA HIS A 48 3.61 -26.02 -21.28
C HIS A 48 2.99 -25.82 -19.89
N ALA A 49 2.97 -24.59 -19.36
CA ALA A 49 2.36 -24.29 -18.06
C ALA A 49 0.85 -24.55 -18.03
N PHE A 50 0.18 -24.47 -19.19
CA PHE A 50 -1.25 -24.68 -19.35
C PHE A 50 -1.58 -26.06 -19.93
N TRP A 51 -0.75 -26.57 -20.84
CA TRP A 51 -0.93 -27.88 -21.45
C TRP A 51 0.42 -28.52 -21.81
N PRO A 52 0.78 -29.69 -21.24
CA PRO A 52 -0.01 -30.50 -20.30
C PRO A 52 -0.03 -29.94 -18.85
N GLY A 53 0.81 -28.96 -18.53
CA GLY A 53 0.94 -28.39 -17.18
C GLY A 53 2.07 -29.03 -16.37
N TYR A 54 2.58 -28.29 -15.38
CA TYR A 54 3.57 -28.80 -14.43
C TYR A 54 2.92 -29.50 -13.23
N SER A 55 3.67 -30.39 -12.59
CA SER A 55 3.31 -31.03 -11.32
C SER A 55 4.45 -30.98 -10.30
N GLY A 56 4.15 -31.24 -9.02
CA GLY A 56 5.14 -31.31 -7.95
C GLY A 56 5.99 -30.03 -7.84
N ASP A 57 7.28 -30.19 -7.58
CA ASP A 57 8.19 -29.06 -7.36
C ASP A 57 8.33 -28.15 -8.58
N ALA A 58 8.23 -28.70 -9.80
CA ALA A 58 8.27 -27.92 -11.02
C ALA A 58 7.08 -26.93 -11.07
N LYS A 59 5.89 -27.35 -10.64
CA LYS A 59 4.73 -26.47 -10.52
C LYS A 59 4.97 -25.37 -9.48
N THR A 60 5.52 -25.72 -8.32
CA THR A 60 5.84 -24.75 -7.27
C THR A 60 6.81 -23.70 -7.79
N ARG A 61 7.91 -24.11 -8.42
CA ARG A 61 8.90 -23.20 -9.01
C ARG A 61 8.31 -22.36 -10.14
N ALA A 62 7.48 -22.93 -11.01
CA ALA A 62 6.81 -22.17 -12.08
C ALA A 62 5.87 -21.10 -11.52
N LEU A 63 5.12 -21.40 -10.45
CA LEU A 63 4.27 -20.41 -9.77
C LEU A 63 5.10 -19.30 -9.11
N GLU A 64 6.21 -19.64 -8.46
CA GLU A 64 7.15 -18.66 -7.90
C GLU A 64 7.76 -17.78 -8.99
N GLY A 65 8.22 -18.39 -10.09
CA GLY A 65 8.76 -17.67 -11.25
C GLY A 65 7.74 -16.75 -11.91
N SER A 66 6.49 -17.18 -12.03
CA SER A 66 5.40 -16.36 -12.53
C SER A 66 5.11 -15.15 -11.63
N ARG A 67 5.20 -15.31 -10.30
CA ARG A 67 4.98 -14.19 -9.35
C ARG A 67 6.06 -13.11 -9.42
N LYS A 68 7.22 -13.40 -10.02
CA LYS A 68 8.29 -12.41 -10.21
C LYS A 68 8.04 -11.48 -11.39
N LEU A 69 7.31 -11.95 -12.39
CA LEU A 69 6.99 -11.14 -13.58
C LEU A 69 6.12 -9.95 -13.21
N GLY A 70 6.14 -8.93 -14.06
CA GLY A 70 5.21 -7.80 -13.93
C GLY A 70 5.54 -6.89 -12.77
N TYR A 71 4.58 -6.06 -12.44
CA TYR A 71 4.60 -5.20 -11.27
C TYR A 71 3.81 -5.87 -10.15
N ALA A 72 4.23 -5.63 -8.92
CA ALA A 72 3.51 -5.98 -7.71
C ALA A 72 3.64 -4.79 -6.74
N LEU A 73 2.77 -3.80 -6.95
CA LEU A 73 2.76 -2.56 -6.16
C LEU A 73 2.24 -2.86 -4.75
N GLN A 74 3.03 -2.55 -3.74
CA GLN A 74 2.72 -2.76 -2.35
C GLN A 74 2.82 -1.46 -1.56
N ILE A 75 1.86 -1.25 -0.69
CA ILE A 75 1.91 -0.23 0.35
C ILE A 75 2.82 -0.76 1.45
N ASP A 76 3.91 -0.05 1.68
CA ASP A 76 4.94 -0.39 2.65
C ASP A 76 4.60 0.16 4.04
N SER A 77 4.21 1.42 4.10
CA SER A 77 3.79 2.12 5.32
C SER A 77 2.99 3.37 4.98
N TRP A 78 2.32 3.94 5.97
CA TRP A 78 1.57 5.19 5.85
C TRP A 78 1.60 5.95 7.17
N MET A 79 1.28 7.24 7.14
CA MET A 79 1.14 8.11 8.31
C MET A 79 0.16 9.22 8.00
N ALA A 80 -0.73 9.54 8.94
CA ALA A 80 -1.58 10.72 8.90
C ALA A 80 -1.70 11.28 10.31
N GLU A 81 -1.04 12.40 10.56
CA GLU A 81 -0.99 13.05 11.88
C GLU A 81 -1.28 14.52 11.69
N THR A 82 -2.12 15.08 12.56
CA THR A 82 -2.44 16.50 12.55
C THR A 82 -1.31 17.26 13.22
N ASP A 83 -0.72 18.19 12.49
CA ASP A 83 0.26 19.13 13.00
C ASP A 83 -0.43 20.11 13.97
N PRO A 84 -0.04 20.15 15.26
CA PRO A 84 -0.68 21.00 16.26
C PRO A 84 -0.41 22.50 16.04
N ASP A 85 0.66 22.86 15.33
CA ASP A 85 1.02 24.26 15.07
C ASP A 85 0.25 24.83 13.88
N THR A 86 0.06 24.01 12.85
CA THR A 86 -0.61 24.44 11.60
C THR A 86 -2.06 24.00 11.48
N GLY A 87 -2.49 23.00 12.27
CA GLY A 87 -3.79 22.34 12.14
C GLY A 87 -3.94 21.47 10.89
N THR A 88 -2.89 21.36 10.06
CA THR A 88 -2.92 20.57 8.82
C THR A 88 -2.67 19.10 9.10
N THR A 89 -3.24 18.22 8.27
CA THR A 89 -3.06 16.76 8.42
C THR A 89 -2.46 16.19 7.14
N PRO A 90 -1.13 16.26 6.95
CA PRO A 90 -0.49 15.61 5.82
C PRO A 90 -0.68 14.09 5.88
N ILE A 91 -1.03 13.50 4.75
CA ILE A 91 -1.16 12.04 4.61
C ILE A 91 0.02 11.56 3.78
N SER A 92 0.88 10.73 4.36
CA SER A 92 1.98 10.09 3.64
C SER A 92 1.70 8.61 3.41
N VAL A 93 2.02 8.13 2.21
CA VAL A 93 1.93 6.71 1.84
C VAL A 93 3.21 6.32 1.13
N LYS A 94 3.89 5.30 1.67
CA LYS A 94 5.07 4.70 1.04
C LYS A 94 4.66 3.51 0.21
N ILE A 95 5.00 3.52 -1.07
CA ILE A 95 4.67 2.46 -2.01
C ILE A 95 5.96 1.94 -2.64
N LYS A 96 6.08 0.62 -2.76
CA LYS A 96 7.18 -0.08 -3.43
C LYS A 96 6.65 -1.04 -4.48
N ASN A 97 7.49 -1.39 -5.45
CA ASN A 97 7.19 -2.42 -6.44
C ASN A 97 8.05 -3.65 -6.13
N VAL A 98 7.44 -4.76 -5.72
CA VAL A 98 8.16 -6.02 -5.51
C VAL A 98 8.15 -6.95 -6.73
N GLY A 99 7.56 -6.48 -7.84
CA GLY A 99 7.69 -7.09 -9.15
C GLY A 99 8.95 -6.62 -9.86
N VAL A 100 9.30 -7.27 -10.97
CA VAL A 100 10.49 -6.93 -11.77
C VAL A 100 10.23 -5.87 -12.84
N ALA A 101 8.98 -5.59 -13.22
CA ALA A 101 8.66 -4.62 -14.26
C ALA A 101 8.05 -3.35 -13.64
N PRO A 102 8.39 -2.15 -14.15
CA PRO A 102 7.73 -0.92 -13.73
C PRO A 102 6.27 -0.89 -14.22
N PHE A 103 5.43 -0.09 -13.55
CA PHE A 103 4.10 0.24 -14.05
C PHE A 103 4.20 1.36 -15.10
N TYR A 104 3.75 1.12 -16.34
CA TYR A 104 4.04 2.02 -17.46
C TYR A 104 2.99 3.13 -17.68
N TYR A 105 1.80 2.97 -17.12
CA TYR A 105 0.69 3.88 -17.37
C TYR A 105 0.57 4.93 -16.27
N LYS A 106 0.21 6.16 -16.64
CA LYS A 106 -0.06 7.23 -15.68
C LYS A 106 -1.49 7.13 -15.18
N TRP A 107 -1.78 6.12 -14.36
CA TRP A 107 -3.09 6.00 -13.72
C TRP A 107 -3.10 6.85 -12.46
N ASP A 108 -4.18 7.59 -12.25
CA ASP A 108 -4.29 8.51 -11.11
C ASP A 108 -4.40 7.72 -9.81
N LEU A 109 -3.68 8.15 -8.78
CA LEU A 109 -3.87 7.69 -7.42
C LEU A 109 -4.85 8.62 -6.71
N GLU A 110 -5.78 8.03 -5.96
CA GLU A 110 -6.74 8.77 -5.14
C GLU A 110 -6.65 8.25 -3.71
N LEU A 111 -6.69 9.16 -2.74
CA LEU A 111 -6.95 8.82 -1.34
C LEU A 111 -8.45 8.92 -1.07
N GLY A 112 -8.92 8.13 -0.13
CA GLY A 112 -10.33 8.07 0.25
C GLY A 112 -10.46 8.00 1.76
N LEU A 113 -11.33 8.83 2.31
CA LEU A 113 -11.72 8.84 3.72
C LEU A 113 -13.14 8.29 3.82
N PHE A 114 -13.29 7.15 4.48
CA PHE A 114 -14.54 6.42 4.59
C PHE A 114 -15.02 6.44 6.05
N SER A 115 -16.29 6.80 6.24
CA SER A 115 -16.96 6.74 7.53
C SER A 115 -18.29 6.02 7.38
N MET A 116 -18.77 5.41 8.46
CA MET A 116 -20.03 4.67 8.41
C MET A 116 -21.20 5.63 8.14
N GLY A 117 -22.03 5.31 7.14
CA GLY A 117 -23.27 6.05 6.87
C GLY A 117 -23.10 7.42 6.20
N SER A 118 -21.87 7.79 5.80
CA SER A 118 -21.60 9.00 5.02
C SER A 118 -20.97 8.65 3.68
N GLU A 119 -21.13 9.55 2.70
CA GLU A 119 -20.42 9.43 1.42
C GLU A 119 -18.90 9.58 1.63
N PRO A 120 -18.06 8.82 0.90
CA PRO A 120 -16.62 8.90 1.05
C PRO A 120 -16.09 10.23 0.52
N ILE A 121 -15.16 10.83 1.26
CA ILE A 121 -14.41 12.00 0.79
C ILE A 121 -13.25 11.50 -0.05
N ILE A 122 -13.23 11.87 -1.33
CA ILE A 122 -12.17 11.50 -2.27
C ILE A 122 -11.21 12.67 -2.44
N LEU A 123 -9.94 12.41 -2.14
CA LEU A 123 -8.86 13.39 -2.26
C LEU A 123 -8.06 13.09 -3.53
N PRO A 124 -8.14 13.95 -4.56
CA PRO A 124 -7.31 13.79 -5.75
C PRO A 124 -5.85 14.02 -5.39
N THR A 125 -4.95 13.28 -6.03
CA THR A 125 -3.52 13.47 -5.87
C THR A 125 -2.86 13.77 -7.21
N ASP A 126 -1.67 14.34 -7.18
CA ASP A 126 -0.79 14.49 -8.34
C ASP A 126 0.28 13.38 -8.38
N TRP A 127 0.12 12.34 -7.55
CA TRP A 127 1.10 11.27 -7.36
C TRP A 127 1.26 10.45 -8.65
N ASP A 128 2.50 10.30 -9.11
CA ASP A 128 2.82 9.51 -10.30
C ASP A 128 3.28 8.11 -9.92
N ILE A 129 2.39 7.12 -10.04
CA ILE A 129 2.68 5.72 -9.70
C ILE A 129 3.86 5.14 -10.49
N ARG A 130 4.18 5.71 -11.66
CA ARG A 130 5.32 5.26 -12.49
C ARG A 130 6.67 5.54 -11.85
N SER A 131 6.72 6.41 -10.83
CA SER A 131 7.93 6.62 -10.03
C SER A 131 8.27 5.43 -9.13
N VAL A 132 7.30 4.55 -8.83
CA VAL A 132 7.49 3.33 -8.04
C VAL A 132 8.05 2.22 -8.93
N ILE A 133 9.35 2.29 -9.20
CA ILE A 133 10.01 1.42 -10.19
C ILE A 133 10.43 0.06 -9.62
N ASP A 134 10.85 0.01 -8.35
CA ASP A 134 11.47 -1.16 -7.72
C ASP A 134 11.11 -1.26 -6.23
N SER A 135 11.85 -2.10 -5.50
CA SER A 135 11.62 -2.35 -4.08
C SER A 135 11.99 -1.19 -3.16
N ASN A 136 12.64 -0.13 -3.66
CA ASN A 136 12.90 1.08 -2.89
C ASN A 136 11.61 1.89 -2.76
N PRO A 137 11.07 2.08 -1.54
CA PRO A 137 9.78 2.75 -1.40
C PRO A 137 9.85 4.22 -1.81
N VAL A 138 8.90 4.65 -2.63
CA VAL A 138 8.63 6.07 -2.90
C VAL A 138 7.64 6.56 -1.87
N THR A 139 7.94 7.71 -1.25
CA THR A 139 7.01 8.37 -0.33
C THR A 139 6.19 9.38 -1.11
N PHE A 140 4.88 9.18 -1.15
CA PHE A 140 3.95 10.20 -1.61
C PHE A 140 3.35 10.92 -0.41
N ILE A 141 3.11 12.23 -0.55
CA ILE A 141 2.56 13.07 0.51
C ILE A 141 1.42 13.89 -0.07
N TYR A 142 0.26 13.84 0.57
CA TYR A 142 -0.87 14.70 0.31
C TYR A 142 -0.88 15.80 1.37
N GLN A 143 -0.85 17.06 0.94
CA GLN A 143 -0.84 18.24 1.80
C GLN A 143 -2.09 19.11 1.65
N GLY A 144 -3.09 18.63 0.89
CA GLY A 144 -4.34 19.34 0.72
C GLY A 144 -5.22 19.28 1.98
N ASP A 145 -6.28 20.07 1.97
CA ASP A 145 -7.31 19.99 3.00
C ASP A 145 -8.02 18.63 2.93
N ILE A 146 -8.30 18.06 4.10
CA ILE A 146 -9.05 16.80 4.26
C ILE A 146 -10.53 17.06 4.59
N GLY A 147 -10.89 18.33 4.80
CA GLY A 147 -12.25 18.79 5.11
C GLY A 147 -12.73 18.42 6.51
N ASP A 148 -13.97 18.80 6.80
CA ASP A 148 -14.65 18.41 8.02
C ASP A 148 -15.02 16.93 7.99
N LEU A 149 -14.44 16.16 8.90
CA LEU A 149 -14.70 14.73 9.00
C LEU A 149 -15.85 14.44 9.97
N PRO A 150 -16.78 13.52 9.63
CA PRO A 150 -17.79 13.05 10.56
C PRO A 150 -17.19 12.49 11.86
N ASP A 151 -17.98 12.52 12.92
CA ASP A 151 -17.62 11.85 14.17
C ASP A 151 -17.53 10.32 13.96
N GLY A 152 -16.68 9.67 14.75
CA GLY A 152 -16.45 8.23 14.71
C GLY A 152 -15.27 7.81 13.83
N THR A 153 -15.14 6.50 13.64
CA THR A 153 -13.97 5.90 12.98
C THR A 153 -13.87 6.29 11.50
N ILE A 154 -12.73 6.87 11.12
CA ILE A 154 -12.41 7.20 9.73
C ILE A 154 -11.42 6.17 9.16
N THR A 155 -11.84 5.42 8.15
CA THR A 155 -10.96 4.50 7.42
C THR A 155 -10.29 5.25 6.28
N LEU A 156 -8.95 5.23 6.27
CA LEU A 156 -8.15 5.75 5.18
C LEU A 156 -7.84 4.61 4.18
N ALA A 157 -8.05 4.90 2.90
CA ALA A 157 -7.76 3.98 1.80
C ALA A 157 -7.13 4.70 0.62
N VAL A 158 -6.48 3.94 -0.25
CA VAL A 158 -5.92 4.42 -1.52
C VAL A 158 -6.40 3.54 -2.66
N ARG A 159 -6.60 4.11 -3.85
CA ARG A 159 -6.81 3.33 -5.06
C ARG A 159 -5.99 3.87 -6.22
N MET A 160 -5.71 2.98 -7.17
CA MET A 160 -5.34 3.39 -8.51
C MET A 160 -6.62 3.45 -9.34
N LYS A 161 -7.03 4.65 -9.73
CA LYS A 161 -8.27 4.88 -10.46
C LYS A 161 -8.19 4.17 -11.80
N ASN A 162 -9.11 3.22 -12.02
CA ASN A 162 -9.17 2.50 -13.26
C ASN A 162 -9.72 3.41 -14.38
N PRO A 163 -8.94 3.74 -15.42
CA PRO A 163 -9.42 4.56 -16.53
C PRO A 163 -10.30 3.76 -17.51
N LEU A 164 -10.40 2.44 -17.35
CA LEU A 164 -11.14 1.56 -18.25
C LEU A 164 -12.56 1.32 -17.72
N PRO A 165 -13.64 1.76 -18.42
CA PRO A 165 -15.01 1.69 -17.91
C PRO A 165 -15.50 0.28 -17.52
N ASN A 166 -14.96 -0.75 -18.17
CA ASN A 166 -15.30 -2.16 -17.94
C ASN A 166 -14.05 -3.01 -17.62
N GLY A 167 -12.93 -2.36 -17.31
CA GLY A 167 -11.71 -3.09 -16.96
C GLY A 167 -11.78 -3.59 -15.53
N ASP A 168 -11.13 -4.72 -15.26
CA ASP A 168 -10.91 -5.13 -13.88
C ASP A 168 -10.07 -4.09 -13.14
N PRO A 169 -10.36 -3.81 -11.86
CA PRO A 169 -9.58 -2.87 -11.08
C PRO A 169 -8.16 -3.40 -10.91
N VAL A 170 -7.17 -2.51 -11.03
CA VAL A 170 -5.83 -2.82 -10.58
C VAL A 170 -5.73 -2.51 -9.09
N VAL A 171 -5.36 -3.52 -8.31
CA VAL A 171 -5.28 -3.45 -6.86
C VAL A 171 -3.84 -3.60 -6.38
N PHE A 172 -3.57 -3.12 -5.17
CA PHE A 172 -2.27 -3.31 -4.52
C PHE A 172 -2.10 -4.77 -4.09
N ALA A 173 -0.85 -5.25 -4.14
CA ALA A 173 -0.46 -6.61 -3.77
C ALA A 173 -0.34 -6.79 -2.24
N ASN A 174 -1.15 -6.07 -1.47
CA ASN A 174 -1.32 -6.22 -0.04
C ASN A 174 -2.54 -7.10 0.25
N ALA A 175 -2.58 -7.74 1.43
CA ALA A 175 -3.82 -8.33 1.90
C ALA A 175 -4.86 -7.23 2.13
N ASN A 176 -6.10 -7.46 1.69
CA ASN A 176 -7.18 -6.49 1.79
C ASN A 176 -8.50 -7.21 2.09
N PRO A 177 -8.64 -7.83 3.28
CA PRO A 177 -9.79 -8.68 3.60
C PRO A 177 -11.10 -7.90 3.72
N ASP A 178 -11.03 -6.60 3.98
CA ASP A 178 -12.19 -5.73 4.22
C ASP A 178 -11.99 -4.36 3.55
N PRO A 179 -12.07 -4.30 2.21
CA PRO A 179 -11.97 -3.05 1.47
C PRO A 179 -13.21 -2.18 1.73
N PRO A 180 -13.07 -0.86 1.92
CA PRO A 180 -14.22 0.00 2.17
C PRO A 180 -15.12 0.16 0.92
N ALA A 181 -14.58 -0.10 -0.28
CA ALA A 181 -15.31 -0.12 -1.54
C ALA A 181 -14.51 -0.87 -2.63
N PRO A 182 -15.13 -1.30 -3.75
CA PRO A 182 -14.42 -1.96 -4.85
C PRO A 182 -13.23 -1.14 -5.38
N GLY A 183 -12.08 -1.80 -5.55
CA GLY A 183 -10.84 -1.17 -6.05
C GLY A 183 -10.05 -0.36 -5.02
N TRP A 184 -10.56 -0.19 -3.80
CA TRP A 184 -9.88 0.52 -2.72
C TRP A 184 -9.06 -0.41 -1.84
N GLN A 185 -7.79 -0.07 -1.66
CA GLN A 185 -6.92 -0.69 -0.66
C GLN A 185 -7.04 0.05 0.66
N ARG A 186 -7.59 -0.61 1.68
CA ARG A 186 -7.55 -0.08 3.05
C ARG A 186 -6.10 0.03 3.50
N ILE A 187 -5.71 1.19 4.04
CA ILE A 187 -4.36 1.40 4.60
C ILE A 187 -4.39 1.49 6.12
N GLY A 188 -5.43 2.08 6.70
CA GLY A 188 -5.59 2.10 8.15
C GLY A 188 -6.78 2.94 8.61
N THR A 189 -6.73 3.34 9.87
CA THR A 189 -7.73 4.18 10.51
C THR A 189 -7.05 5.48 10.91
N TYR A 190 -7.58 6.62 10.46
CA TYR A 190 -7.11 7.93 10.88
C TYR A 190 -7.55 8.19 12.32
N ASN A 191 -6.64 8.73 13.14
CA ASN A 191 -6.85 9.01 14.56
C ASN A 191 -6.58 10.49 14.83
N ARG A 192 -7.65 11.24 15.12
CA ARG A 192 -7.64 12.66 15.45
C ARG A 192 -7.07 12.88 16.85
N THR A 193 -6.44 14.03 17.03
CA THR A 193 -5.93 14.44 18.34
C THR A 193 -7.09 14.73 19.29
N PRO A 194 -7.10 14.19 20.52
CA PRO A 194 -8.10 14.54 21.53
C PRO A 194 -8.04 16.03 21.89
N VAL A 195 -9.19 16.64 22.14
CA VAL A 195 -9.31 18.06 22.52
C VAL A 195 -9.58 18.19 24.01
N ILE A 196 -8.69 18.85 24.74
CA ILE A 196 -8.87 19.17 26.17
C ILE A 196 -9.83 20.36 26.31
N SER A 197 -10.80 20.24 27.22
CA SER A 197 -11.68 21.35 27.60
C SER A 197 -10.91 22.42 28.35
N PRO A 198 -11.16 23.73 28.10
CA PRO A 198 -10.48 24.80 28.84
C PRO A 198 -10.62 24.63 30.36
N ILE A 199 -9.49 24.69 31.06
CA ILE A 199 -9.46 24.70 32.54
C ILE A 199 -9.54 26.17 32.98
N ALA A 200 -10.60 26.51 33.72
CA ALA A 200 -10.79 27.88 34.21
C ALA A 200 -9.76 28.24 35.29
N ASN A 201 -9.55 29.54 35.50
CA ASN A 201 -8.73 30.02 36.61
C ASN A 201 -9.35 29.59 37.95
N HIS A 202 -8.51 29.09 38.84
CA HIS A 202 -8.88 28.74 40.21
C HIS A 202 -8.09 29.57 41.22
N SER A 203 -8.67 29.82 42.39
CA SER A 203 -7.99 30.49 43.51
C SER A 203 -8.21 29.70 44.78
N VAL A 204 -7.13 29.48 45.53
CA VAL A 204 -7.10 28.68 46.75
C VAL A 204 -6.15 29.33 47.75
N SER A 205 -6.49 29.28 49.04
CA SER A 205 -5.61 29.78 50.10
C SER A 205 -4.41 28.86 50.30
N ALA A 206 -3.27 29.40 50.73
CA ALA A 206 -2.08 28.62 51.03
C ALA A 206 -2.38 27.49 52.02
N GLY A 207 -1.89 26.28 51.73
CA GLY A 207 -2.10 25.08 52.54
C GLY A 207 -3.43 24.36 52.32
N GLN A 208 -4.30 24.83 51.42
CA GLN A 208 -5.52 24.13 51.05
C GLN A 208 -5.34 23.29 49.77
N THR A 209 -5.96 22.11 49.75
CA THR A 209 -6.01 21.24 48.56
C THR A 209 -6.99 21.79 47.53
N ILE A 210 -6.60 21.76 46.26
CA ILE A 210 -7.46 22.05 45.12
C ILE A 210 -7.71 20.77 44.32
N GLN A 211 -8.95 20.57 43.86
CA GLN A 211 -9.30 19.54 42.89
C GLN A 211 -9.59 20.21 41.54
N ILE A 212 -8.80 19.88 40.52
CA ILE A 212 -9.00 20.37 39.15
C ILE A 212 -9.64 19.24 38.35
N LYS A 213 -10.83 19.50 37.81
CA LYS A 213 -11.48 18.56 36.90
C LYS A 213 -10.94 18.79 35.49
N VAL A 214 -10.30 17.76 34.92
CA VAL A 214 -9.87 17.75 33.53
C VAL A 214 -10.86 16.92 32.72
N THR A 215 -11.30 17.46 31.58
CA THR A 215 -12.11 16.73 30.60
C THR A 215 -11.49 16.89 29.23
N ALA A 216 -11.50 15.83 28.43
CA ALA A 216 -11.16 15.88 27.02
C ALA A 216 -12.22 15.12 26.21
N THR A 217 -12.40 15.55 24.97
CA THR A 217 -13.27 14.90 23.99
C THR A 217 -12.42 14.35 22.87
N ASP A 218 -12.73 13.14 22.43
CA ASP A 218 -12.09 12.47 21.31
C ASP A 218 -13.18 12.17 20.27
N LEU A 219 -13.00 12.69 19.05
CA LEU A 219 -14.02 12.58 18.00
C LEU A 219 -14.05 11.18 17.35
N ASP A 220 -13.04 10.34 17.59
CA ASP A 220 -13.00 8.96 17.08
C ASP A 220 -13.73 7.99 18.01
N GLY A 221 -14.15 8.46 19.20
CA GLY A 221 -14.89 7.69 20.19
C GLY A 221 -14.00 6.93 21.18
N ASN A 222 -12.70 7.19 21.19
CA ASN A 222 -11.76 6.61 22.15
C ASN A 222 -11.82 7.35 23.49
N THR A 223 -11.53 6.68 24.61
CA THR A 223 -11.45 7.34 25.92
C THR A 223 -10.04 7.92 26.12
N PRO A 224 -9.87 9.24 26.30
CA PRO A 224 -8.55 9.83 26.53
C PRO A 224 -7.93 9.38 27.86
N ALA A 225 -6.61 9.16 27.87
CA ALA A 225 -5.83 8.95 29.08
C ALA A 225 -5.20 10.28 29.55
N PHE A 226 -5.19 10.52 30.87
CA PHE A 226 -4.67 11.74 31.47
C PHE A 226 -3.52 11.41 32.43
N SER A 227 -2.50 12.26 32.45
CA SER A 227 -1.43 12.25 33.46
C SER A 227 -1.13 13.68 33.91
N ALA A 228 -0.64 13.84 35.14
CA ALA A 228 -0.25 15.13 35.71
C ALA A 228 1.00 14.98 36.56
N THR A 229 1.84 16.01 36.57
CA THR A 229 3.04 16.12 37.41
C THR A 229 2.98 17.43 38.19
N SER A 230 3.30 17.39 39.47
CA SER A 230 3.53 18.60 40.28
C SER A 230 5.02 18.91 40.30
N GLU A 231 5.39 20.17 40.10
CA GLU A 231 6.72 20.68 40.46
C GLU A 231 6.81 21.00 41.95
#